data_AF-F9X5D2-F1
#
_entry.id   AF-F9X5D2-F1
#
_cell.length_a   1.000
_cell.length_b   1.000
_cell.length_c   1.000
_cell.angle_alpha   90.00
_cell.angle_beta   90.00
_cell.angle_gamma   90.00
#
_symmetry.space_group_name_H-M   'P 1'
#
loop_
_entity.id
_entity.type
_entity.pdbx_description
1 polymer ?
#
loop_
_entity_poly.entity_id
_entity_poly.type
_entity_poly.pdbx_seq_one_letter_code
_entity_poly.pdbx_strand_id
1 'polypeptide(L)'
;MFHLIHCLDYLRKALHPDVYTLGKIHGPLHQLHCIDHLRQLVQCSADLTIIPTIYHPGIHKNYIDGDQVHTCRDFGTIHSWVKDRYDGPAAVKPRHPNGTVREAVVDLSEEGMPVEF
;
A
#
# COMPACT_ATOMS: atom_id res chain seq x y z
N MET A 1 13.01 1.37 -15.09
CA MET A 1 11.90 2.34 -15.16
C MET A 1 10.89 2.00 -16.27
N PHE A 2 11.26 2.00 -17.57
CA PHE A 2 10.29 1.70 -18.65
C PHE A 2 9.57 0.35 -18.53
N HIS A 3 10.25 -0.69 -18.06
CA HIS A 3 9.61 -1.99 -17.82
C HIS A 3 8.52 -1.91 -16.74
N LEU A 4 8.75 -1.17 -15.65
CA LEU A 4 7.74 -0.95 -14.61
C LEU A 4 6.52 -0.17 -15.13
N ILE A 5 6.74 0.84 -15.99
CA ILE A 5 5.66 1.59 -16.63
C ILE A 5 4.83 0.66 -17.54
N HIS A 6 5.49 -0.21 -18.30
CA HIS A 6 4.83 -1.22 -19.12
C HIS A 6 3.99 -2.19 -18.25
N CYS A 7 4.57 -2.72 -17.17
CA CYS A 7 3.89 -3.60 -16.23
C CYS A 7 2.66 -2.93 -15.59
N LEU A 8 2.79 -1.65 -15.21
CA LEU A 8 1.71 -0.88 -14.61
C LEU A 8 0.56 -0.65 -15.59
N ASP A 9 0.85 -0.25 -16.84
CA ASP A 9 -0.20 -0.10 -17.86
C ASP A 9 -0.86 -1.45 -18.18
N TYR A 10 -0.09 -2.53 -18.17
CA TYR A 10 -0.63 -3.87 -18.39
C TYR A 10 -1.59 -4.29 -17.27
N LEU A 11 -1.22 -4.10 -16.00
CA LEU A 11 -2.10 -4.36 -14.86
C LEU A 11 -3.35 -3.48 -14.90
N ARG A 12 -3.21 -2.19 -15.22
CA ARG A 12 -4.35 -1.28 -15.41
C ARG A 12 -5.33 -1.82 -16.45
N LYS A 13 -4.84 -2.28 -17.62
CA LYS A 13 -5.70 -2.88 -18.66
C LYS A 13 -6.35 -4.19 -18.19
N ALA A 14 -5.63 -5.00 -17.42
CA ALA A 14 -6.15 -6.25 -16.89
C ALA A 14 -7.34 -6.08 -15.93
N LEU A 15 -7.40 -4.95 -15.22
CA LEU A 15 -8.51 -4.59 -14.33
C LEU A 15 -9.77 -4.13 -15.08
N HIS A 16 -9.69 -3.91 -16.40
CA HIS A 16 -10.80 -3.42 -17.23
C HIS A 16 -11.02 -4.32 -18.46
N PRO A 17 -11.42 -5.59 -18.25
CA PRO A 17 -11.64 -6.55 -19.34
C PRO A 17 -12.83 -6.18 -20.25
N ASP A 18 -13.71 -5.29 -19.80
CA ASP A 18 -14.81 -4.71 -20.55
C ASP A 18 -14.35 -3.71 -21.63
N VAL A 19 -13.20 -3.06 -21.41
CA VAL A 19 -12.63 -2.06 -22.32
C VAL A 19 -11.46 -2.62 -23.12
N TYR A 20 -10.64 -3.49 -22.53
CA TYR A 20 -9.39 -3.97 -23.13
C TYR A 20 -9.38 -5.49 -23.30
N THR A 21 -9.05 -5.93 -24.52
CA THR A 21 -8.74 -7.32 -24.80
C THR A 21 -7.25 -7.57 -24.56
N LEU A 22 -6.94 -8.47 -23.63
CA LEU A 22 -5.58 -8.83 -23.30
C LEU A 22 -5.05 -9.92 -24.25
N GLY A 23 -3.83 -9.73 -24.76
CA GLY A 23 -3.15 -10.75 -25.56
C GLY A 23 -2.80 -11.99 -24.75
N LYS A 24 -2.73 -13.16 -25.42
CA LYS A 24 -2.46 -14.47 -24.80
C LYS A 24 -1.16 -14.55 -23.98
N ILE A 25 -0.18 -13.71 -24.31
CA ILE A 25 1.16 -13.70 -23.69
C ILE A 25 1.13 -13.14 -22.27
N HIS A 26 0.11 -12.34 -21.94
CA HIS A 26 0.10 -11.59 -20.70
C HIS A 26 -0.96 -12.08 -19.69
N GLY A 27 -1.21 -13.39 -19.66
CA GLY A 27 -2.15 -13.99 -18.71
C GLY A 27 -1.76 -13.83 -17.22
N PRO A 28 -2.45 -14.54 -16.32
CA PRO A 28 -2.29 -14.38 -14.87
C PRO A 28 -0.83 -14.48 -14.35
N LEU A 29 -0.01 -15.36 -14.92
CA LEU A 29 1.41 -15.47 -14.55
C LEU A 29 2.21 -14.18 -14.80
N HIS A 30 1.95 -13.51 -15.92
CA HIS A 30 2.60 -12.24 -16.22
C HIS A 30 2.13 -11.13 -15.27
N GLN A 31 0.85 -11.13 -14.90
CA GLN A 31 0.30 -10.19 -13.93
C GLN A 31 0.93 -10.38 -12.55
N LEU A 32 1.09 -11.63 -12.08
CA LEU A 32 1.75 -11.93 -10.82
C LEU A 32 3.22 -11.47 -10.81
N HIS A 33 3.95 -11.68 -11.91
CA HIS A 33 5.31 -11.15 -12.06
C HIS A 33 5.34 -9.62 -11.99
N CYS A 34 4.39 -8.94 -12.63
CA CYS A 34 4.26 -7.48 -12.56
C CYS A 34 4.01 -6.99 -11.13
N ILE A 35 3.10 -7.66 -10.41
CA ILE A 35 2.77 -7.34 -9.01
C ILE A 35 3.99 -7.55 -8.11
N ASP A 36 4.74 -8.63 -8.30
CA ASP A 36 5.96 -8.88 -7.52
C ASP A 36 7.03 -7.81 -7.76
N HIS A 37 7.21 -7.37 -9.00
CA HIS A 37 8.15 -6.28 -9.29
C HIS A 37 7.71 -4.95 -8.64
N LEU A 38 6.40 -4.65 -8.62
CA LEU A 38 5.86 -3.49 -7.89
C LEU A 38 6.05 -3.62 -6.38
N ARG A 39 5.80 -4.81 -5.81
CA ARG A 39 6.07 -5.12 -4.40
C ARG A 39 7.53 -4.85 -4.05
N GLN A 40 8.47 -5.36 -4.85
CA GLN A 40 9.91 -5.13 -4.64
C GLN A 40 10.27 -3.63 -4.70
N LEU A 41 9.69 -2.87 -5.62
CA LEU A 41 9.92 -1.42 -5.72
C LEU A 41 9.39 -0.67 -4.49
N VAL A 42 8.18 -1.00 -4.03
CA VAL A 42 7.57 -0.41 -2.83
C VAL A 42 8.46 -0.68 -1.61
N GLN A 43 8.89 -1.93 -1.41
CA GLN A 43 9.79 -2.28 -0.31
C GLN A 43 11.16 -1.60 -0.44
N CYS A 44 11.72 -1.51 -1.66
CA CYS A 44 13.01 -0.87 -1.88
C CYS A 44 12.99 0.63 -1.53
N SER A 45 11.88 1.32 -1.82
CA SER A 45 11.71 2.72 -1.41
C SER A 45 11.40 2.87 0.08
N ALA A 46 10.63 1.94 0.66
CA ALA A 46 10.15 1.94 2.04
C ALA A 46 9.70 3.34 2.51
N ASP A 47 8.92 4.02 1.67
CA ASP A 47 8.63 5.42 1.89
C ASP A 47 7.59 5.63 3.01
N LEU A 48 7.91 6.55 3.93
CA LEU A 48 7.05 7.00 5.03
C LEU A 48 6.67 8.47 4.90
N THR A 49 6.85 9.05 3.71
CA THR A 49 6.51 10.45 3.46
C THR A 49 5.02 10.67 3.64
N ILE A 50 4.67 11.60 4.53
CA ILE A 50 3.30 11.99 4.76
C ILE A 50 2.84 12.76 3.54
N ILE A 51 1.72 12.33 2.94
CA ILE A 51 1.09 13.04 1.83
C ILE A 51 -0.04 13.90 2.39
N PRO A 52 0.16 15.23 2.54
CA PRO A 52 -0.84 16.10 3.12
C PRO A 52 -1.94 16.42 2.10
N THR A 53 -2.93 17.17 2.55
CA THR A 53 -3.91 17.80 1.67
C THR A 53 -3.70 19.31 1.65
N ILE A 54 -3.80 19.93 0.49
CA ILE A 54 -3.78 21.39 0.32
C ILE A 54 -5.11 21.87 -0.25
N TYR A 55 -5.50 23.10 0.09
CA TYR A 55 -6.71 23.72 -0.47
C TYR A 55 -6.46 24.21 -1.89
N HIS A 56 -7.28 23.79 -2.85
CA HIS A 56 -7.21 24.23 -4.23
C HIS A 56 -8.35 25.21 -4.56
N PRO A 57 -8.05 26.51 -4.77
CA PRO A 57 -9.07 27.52 -5.06
C PRO A 57 -9.90 27.20 -6.32
N GLY A 58 -9.28 26.65 -7.37
CA GLY A 58 -9.97 26.37 -8.64
C GLY A 58 -11.09 25.32 -8.55
N ILE A 59 -11.06 24.45 -7.52
CA ILE A 59 -12.05 23.40 -7.28
C ILE A 59 -12.76 23.55 -5.94
N HIS A 60 -12.49 24.65 -5.21
CA HIS A 60 -13.08 25.00 -3.91
C HIS A 60 -13.03 23.87 -2.86
N LYS A 61 -12.00 23.02 -2.89
CA LYS A 61 -11.86 21.87 -1.99
C LYS A 61 -10.41 21.54 -1.70
N ASN A 62 -10.17 20.80 -0.62
CA ASN A 62 -8.88 20.17 -0.35
C ASN A 62 -8.63 19.02 -1.32
N TYR A 63 -7.39 18.87 -1.77
CA TYR A 63 -6.95 17.72 -2.55
C TYR A 63 -5.56 17.27 -2.09
N ILE A 64 -5.18 16.07 -2.51
CA ILE A 64 -3.92 15.43 -2.14
C ILE A 64 -2.77 16.22 -2.76
N ASP A 65 -1.81 16.63 -1.92
CA ASP A 65 -0.57 17.25 -2.38
C ASP A 65 0.50 16.16 -2.53
N GLY A 66 0.53 15.55 -3.71
CA GLY A 66 1.45 14.46 -4.01
C GLY A 66 2.90 14.89 -4.26
N ASP A 67 3.18 16.19 -4.43
CA ASP A 67 4.53 16.70 -4.72
C ASP A 67 5.32 16.89 -3.42
N GLN A 68 5.61 15.77 -2.76
CA GLN A 68 6.36 15.76 -1.50
C GLN A 68 7.80 15.29 -1.72
N VAL A 69 8.68 15.71 -0.82
CA VAL A 69 10.05 15.19 -0.80
C VAL A 69 10.05 13.80 -0.19
N HIS A 70 10.20 12.80 -1.05
CA HIS A 70 10.29 11.41 -0.66
C HIS A 70 11.67 11.06 -0.11
N THR A 71 11.73 10.20 0.92
CA THR A 71 12.98 9.73 1.51
C THR A 71 13.02 8.22 1.56
N CYS A 72 14.00 7.62 0.86
CA CYS A 72 14.23 6.18 0.93
C CYS A 72 14.70 5.79 2.33
N ARG A 73 14.17 4.67 2.85
CA ARG A 73 14.50 4.17 4.18
C ARG A 73 14.77 2.67 4.14
N ASP A 74 15.34 2.16 5.22
CA ASP A 74 15.53 0.73 5.36
C ASP A 74 14.19 0.02 5.65
N PHE A 75 13.77 -0.86 4.74
CA PHE A 75 12.52 -1.60 4.87
C PHE A 75 12.47 -2.47 6.13
N GLY A 76 13.56 -3.17 6.46
CA GLY A 76 13.59 -4.07 7.62
C GLY A 76 13.36 -3.34 8.93
N THR A 77 13.98 -2.17 9.09
CA THR A 77 13.81 -1.29 10.24
C THR A 77 12.37 -0.81 10.36
N ILE A 78 11.75 -0.36 9.26
CA ILE A 78 10.34 0.08 9.28
C ILE A 78 9.42 -1.09 9.58
N HIS A 79 9.62 -2.22 8.92
CA HIS A 79 8.78 -3.41 9.07
C HIS A 79 8.80 -3.95 10.50
N SER A 80 9.99 -4.02 11.14
CA SER A 80 10.12 -4.40 12.55
C SER A 80 9.44 -3.40 13.48
N TRP A 81 9.59 -2.10 13.24
CA TRP A 81 8.93 -1.04 14.00
C TRP A 81 7.39 -1.09 13.90
N VAL A 82 6.83 -1.40 12.72
CA VAL A 82 5.38 -1.58 12.53
C VAL A 82 4.89 -2.82 13.27
N LYS A 83 5.58 -3.96 13.12
CA LYS A 83 5.22 -5.20 13.83
C LYS A 83 5.19 -5.01 15.34
N ASP A 84 6.21 -4.39 15.91
CA ASP A 84 6.28 -4.10 17.35
C ASP A 84 5.09 -3.25 17.85
N ARG A 85 4.55 -2.36 17.00
CA ARG A 85 3.35 -1.55 17.32
C ARG A 85 2.02 -2.28 17.10
N TYR A 86 2.02 -3.38 16.36
CA TYR A 86 0.83 -4.17 16.11
C TYR A 86 0.61 -5.20 17.23
N ASP A 87 1.62 -6.03 17.50
CA ASP A 87 1.52 -7.15 18.45
C ASP A 87 2.74 -7.30 19.39
N GLY A 88 3.67 -6.33 19.39
CA GLY A 88 4.84 -6.32 20.25
C GLY A 88 4.69 -5.52 21.55
N PRO A 89 5.77 -5.40 22.35
CA PRO A 89 5.80 -4.61 23.57
C PRO A 89 5.41 -3.13 23.40
N ALA A 90 5.57 -2.55 22.22
CA ALA A 90 5.16 -1.18 21.93
C ALA A 90 3.71 -1.05 21.42
N ALA A 91 2.91 -2.12 21.44
CA ALA A 91 1.56 -2.10 20.92
C ALA A 91 0.65 -1.08 21.63
N VAL A 92 -0.09 -0.29 20.83
CA VAL A 92 -1.04 0.72 21.34
C VAL A 92 -2.46 0.21 21.11
N LYS A 93 -3.19 -0.08 22.18
CA LYS A 93 -4.59 -0.51 22.08
C LYS A 93 -5.46 0.63 21.54
N PRO A 94 -6.38 0.36 20.59
CA PRO A 94 -7.32 1.37 20.11
C PRO A 94 -8.09 1.98 21.28
N ARG A 95 -8.41 3.27 21.20
CA ARG A 95 -9.17 3.97 22.25
C ARG A 95 -10.47 4.54 21.71
N HIS A 96 -11.49 4.58 22.56
CA HIS A 96 -12.70 5.34 22.31
C HIS A 96 -12.41 6.86 22.37
N PRO A 97 -13.29 7.70 21.80
CA PRO A 97 -13.16 9.16 21.89
C PRO A 97 -13.11 9.70 23.34
N ASN A 98 -13.69 8.97 24.29
CA ASN A 98 -13.62 9.29 25.73
C ASN A 98 -12.32 8.81 26.40
N GLY A 99 -11.36 8.28 25.63
CA GLY A 99 -10.05 7.84 26.10
C GLY A 99 -9.98 6.43 26.68
N THR A 100 -11.12 5.73 26.84
CA THR A 100 -11.11 4.34 27.32
C THR A 100 -10.55 3.39 26.27
N VAL A 101 -9.90 2.32 26.71
CA VAL A 101 -9.35 1.30 25.81
C VAL A 101 -10.51 0.52 25.19
N ARG A 102 -10.49 0.39 23.85
CA ARG A 102 -11.31 -0.58 23.13
C ARG A 102 -10.64 -1.94 23.29
N GLU A 103 -11.36 -2.90 23.85
CA GLU A 103 -10.90 -4.29 23.75
C GLU A 103 -10.83 -4.67 22.28
N ALA A 104 -9.72 -5.28 21.88
CA ALA A 104 -9.56 -5.77 20.53
C ALA A 104 -10.58 -6.90 20.35
N VAL A 105 -11.65 -6.65 19.59
CA VAL A 105 -12.45 -7.74 19.03
C VAL A 105 -11.56 -8.35 17.95
N VAL A 106 -10.77 -9.34 18.35
CA VAL A 106 -10.10 -10.22 17.39
C VAL A 106 -11.21 -11.07 16.80
N ASP A 107 -11.73 -10.67 15.64
CA ASP A 107 -12.59 -11.53 14.85
C ASP A 107 -11.71 -12.69 14.34
N LEU A 108 -11.80 -13.84 15.00
CA LEU A 108 -11.07 -15.05 14.64
C LEU A 108 -11.69 -15.76 13.42
N SER A 109 -12.65 -15.15 12.71
CA SER A 109 -13.25 -15.74 11.50
C SER A 109 -12.49 -15.47 10.20
N GLU A 110 -11.51 -14.57 10.21
CA GLU A 110 -10.53 -14.45 9.12
C GLU A 110 -9.21 -15.07 9.59
N GLU A 111 -9.03 -16.37 9.34
CA GLU A 111 -7.69 -16.97 9.33
C GLU A 111 -6.83 -16.11 8.41
N GLY A 112 -5.94 -15.33 9.03
CA GLY A 112 -5.06 -14.40 8.35
C GLY A 112 -4.35 -15.11 7.23
N MET A 113 -4.63 -14.67 5.99
CA MET A 113 -3.78 -14.97 4.86
C MET A 113 -2.36 -14.55 5.28
N PRO A 114 -1.39 -15.47 5.33
CA PRO A 114 -0.05 -15.12 5.75
C PRO A 114 0.48 -14.08 4.76
N VAL A 115 0.57 -12.83 5.20
CA VAL A 115 1.30 -11.79 4.48
C VAL A 115 2.77 -12.07 4.75
N GLU A 116 3.29 -13.12 4.12
CA GLU A 116 4.72 -13.26 3.92
C GLU A 116 5.14 -12.22 2.88
N PHE A 117 6.01 -11.30 3.28
CA PHE A 117 6.64 -10.33 2.40
C PHE A 117 7.86 -10.92 1.71
#